data_AF-A0A0T5PP62-F1
#
_entry.id   AF-A0A0T5PP62-F1
#
_cell.length_a   1.000
_cell.length_b   1.000
_cell.length_c   1.000
_cell.angle_alpha   90.00
_cell.angle_beta   90.00
_cell.angle_gamma   90.00
#
_symmetry.space_group_name_H-M   'P 1'
#
loop_
_entity.id
_entity.type
_entity.pdbx_description
1 polymer ?
#
loop_
_entity_poly.entity_id
_entity_poly.type
_entity_poly.pdbx_seq_one_letter_code
_entity_poly.pdbx_strand_id
1 'polypeptide(L)'
;MTFFKRNSSRRLALASLVCSVFSPAVLSQSAVAPFSSWTEVVRTKAFDDSRGVYDNMMSVRRAILTRSGYCSDLNRHLLFDMRGNLLRYVDDAANSQQTQVKINQSRKELAQQGLVPTWVAGSSNSVGYPFAIRCHQPYVDLPRAIARYLGEHPDGRLSGNWNGISVGTPKKQASLHDVLQTVYKRRVQQKRITLPANLLPDLAGMLIIESGGVREAKSKANARGILQLTPTALKDCGVPANKQLHRIAQVDCALWLFERNHRMLQPVFAATFGHLPEDKQEQLYRLLLIQAYHGGPGRVRSLLLDAELNKPATYFAANHQQFSAGDIAFGMVFHNLGRNRLGFASLYYTADIRIAQQLLLSDSKAKPFPGLSTHQLTALP
;
A
#
# COMPACT_ATOMS: atom_id res chain seq x y z
N MET A 1 20.76 95.14 62.19
CA MET A 1 21.84 94.24 62.62
C MET A 1 21.83 93.02 61.70
N THR A 2 22.99 92.76 61.04
CA THR A 2 23.44 91.50 60.40
C THR A 2 22.53 90.81 59.33
N PHE A 3 22.84 90.88 58.02
CA PHE A 3 23.75 89.98 57.21
C PHE A 3 23.19 88.52 57.12
N PHE A 4 22.97 87.81 55.99
CA PHE A 4 23.62 87.61 54.67
C PHE A 4 22.57 87.09 53.63
N LYS A 5 22.54 87.58 52.36
CA LYS A 5 23.01 86.94 51.08
C LYS A 5 22.46 85.52 50.79
N ARG A 6 21.62 85.29 49.77
CA ARG A 6 21.77 85.25 48.28
C ARG A 6 21.95 83.83 47.70
N ASN A 7 21.17 83.59 46.64
CA ASN A 7 21.41 82.78 45.42
C ASN A 7 20.88 81.33 45.29
N SER A 8 20.00 81.23 44.27
CA SER A 8 20.02 80.33 43.09
C SER A 8 19.71 78.83 43.34
N SER A 9 19.06 78.06 42.45
CA SER A 9 18.85 78.15 41.00
C SER A 9 17.61 77.33 40.58
N ARG A 10 17.09 77.63 39.40
CA ARG A 10 16.03 76.93 38.63
C ARG A 10 16.21 75.41 38.54
N ARG A 11 15.08 74.69 38.38
CA ARG A 11 14.84 73.70 37.30
C ARG A 11 13.35 73.34 37.21
N LEU A 12 12.71 73.71 36.09
CA LEU A 12 11.45 73.12 35.64
C LEU A 12 11.69 71.65 35.28
N ALA A 13 10.84 70.75 35.75
CA ALA A 13 10.78 69.37 35.29
C ALA A 13 9.58 69.21 34.34
N LEU A 14 9.88 68.90 33.07
CA LEU A 14 8.92 68.43 32.07
C LEU A 14 8.37 67.07 32.49
N ALA A 15 7.04 66.94 32.54
CA ALA A 15 6.37 65.64 32.62
C ALA A 15 6.20 65.10 31.20
N SER A 16 7.01 64.10 30.83
CA SER A 16 6.94 63.41 29.55
C SER A 16 5.84 62.34 29.58
N LEU A 17 4.90 62.46 28.63
CA LEU A 17 3.86 61.48 28.33
C LEU A 17 4.50 60.18 27.80
N VAL A 18 4.34 59.06 28.52
CA VAL A 18 4.75 57.73 28.05
C VAL A 18 3.59 57.14 27.26
N CYS A 19 3.62 57.26 25.93
CA CYS A 19 2.79 56.45 25.04
C CYS A 19 3.35 55.03 25.00
N SER A 20 2.69 54.10 25.70
CA SER A 20 2.93 52.67 25.59
C SER A 20 2.47 52.17 24.21
N VAL A 21 3.41 52.01 23.28
CA VAL A 21 3.17 51.33 22.01
C VAL A 21 3.06 49.84 22.30
N PHE A 22 1.83 49.32 22.40
CA PHE A 22 1.57 47.90 22.32
C PHE A 22 1.79 47.45 20.87
N SER A 23 3.01 46.99 20.56
CA SER A 23 3.25 46.23 19.34
C SER A 23 2.60 44.86 19.51
N PRO A 24 1.63 44.44 18.68
CA PRO A 24 1.19 43.06 18.67
C PRO A 24 2.39 42.21 18.26
N ALA A 25 2.73 41.22 19.07
CA ALA A 25 3.70 40.20 18.69
C ALA A 25 3.14 39.47 17.48
N VAL A 26 3.60 39.86 16.28
CA VAL A 26 3.43 39.07 15.08
C VAL A 26 4.20 37.79 15.33
N LEU A 27 3.46 36.72 15.66
CA LEU A 27 3.98 35.35 15.59
C LEU A 27 4.45 35.15 14.15
N SER A 28 5.74 35.38 13.93
CA SER A 28 6.39 35.08 12.67
C SER A 28 6.36 33.56 12.57
N GLN A 29 5.34 33.04 11.88
CA GLN A 29 5.29 31.65 11.45
C GLN A 29 6.50 31.51 10.53
N SER A 30 7.58 30.94 11.05
CA SER A 30 8.80 30.69 10.28
C SER A 30 8.39 29.99 9.00
N ALA A 31 8.53 30.69 7.87
CA ALA A 31 8.17 30.18 6.56
C ALA A 31 8.96 28.88 6.36
N VAL A 32 8.29 27.74 6.43
CA VAL A 32 8.89 26.44 6.18
C VAL A 32 9.43 26.50 4.75
N ALA A 33 10.74 26.30 4.59
CA ALA A 33 11.36 26.33 3.27
C ALA A 33 10.63 25.33 2.33
N PRO A 34 10.36 25.72 1.08
CA PRO A 34 9.66 24.86 0.14
C PRO A 34 10.45 23.56 -0.08
N PHE A 35 9.72 22.44 -0.10
CA PHE A 35 10.33 21.12 -0.30
C PHE A 35 10.98 21.01 -1.68
N SER A 36 12.20 20.47 -1.72
CA SER A 36 12.95 20.28 -2.96
C SER A 36 12.53 19.01 -3.71
N SER A 37 11.95 18.04 -3.00
CA SER A 37 11.50 16.77 -3.57
C SER A 37 10.29 16.17 -2.86
N TRP A 38 9.53 15.34 -3.58
CA TRP A 38 8.41 14.59 -2.99
C TRP A 38 8.84 13.67 -1.84
N THR A 39 10.10 13.23 -1.81
CA THR A 39 10.60 12.38 -0.72
C THR A 39 10.78 13.16 0.57
N GLU A 40 11.16 14.43 0.52
CA GLU A 40 11.22 15.28 1.72
C GLU A 40 9.83 15.56 2.28
N VAL A 41 8.85 15.74 1.38
CA VAL A 41 7.44 15.87 1.75
C VAL A 41 6.98 14.66 2.57
N VAL A 42 7.30 13.44 2.11
CA VAL A 42 7.00 12.21 2.86
C VAL A 42 7.81 12.10 4.17
N ARG A 43 9.10 12.43 4.16
CA ARG A 43 10.00 12.23 5.32
C ARG A 43 9.73 13.17 6.49
N THR A 44 9.16 14.34 6.22
CA THR A 44 8.81 15.31 7.27
C THR A 44 7.45 15.02 7.91
N LYS A 45 6.75 13.99 7.45
CA LYS A 45 5.48 13.61 8.05
C LYS A 45 5.68 12.98 9.40
N ALA A 46 4.87 13.44 10.36
CA ALA A 46 4.72 12.76 11.62
C ALA A 46 4.14 11.36 11.37
N PHE A 47 4.60 10.38 12.13
CA PHE A 47 4.05 9.03 12.05
C PHE A 47 2.55 8.98 12.40
N ASP A 48 2.09 9.91 13.22
CA ASP A 48 0.67 10.08 13.59
C ASP A 48 -0.25 10.43 12.40
N ASP A 49 0.30 11.04 11.35
CA ASP A 49 -0.46 11.34 10.13
C ASP A 49 -0.86 10.06 9.36
N SER A 50 -0.37 8.88 9.77
CA SER A 50 -0.73 7.59 9.16
C SER A 50 -2.13 7.07 9.52
N ARG A 51 -2.88 7.74 10.40
CA ARG A 51 -4.27 7.35 10.71
C ARG A 51 -5.18 7.46 9.48
N GLY A 52 -5.87 6.38 9.13
CA GLY A 52 -6.80 6.29 8.00
C GLY A 52 -6.14 6.23 6.62
N VAL A 53 -4.80 6.15 6.55
CA VAL A 53 -4.08 6.10 5.27
C VAL A 53 -4.43 4.84 4.48
N TYR A 54 -4.64 3.74 5.19
CA TYR A 54 -5.04 2.49 4.55
C TYR A 54 -6.37 2.63 3.82
N ASP A 55 -7.41 3.08 4.51
CA ASP A 55 -8.77 3.20 3.95
C ASP A 55 -8.84 4.22 2.81
N ASN A 56 -8.12 5.32 2.96
CA ASN A 56 -7.98 6.33 1.92
C ASN A 56 -7.33 5.75 0.65
N MET A 57 -6.23 5.03 0.79
CA MET A 57 -5.56 4.40 -0.34
C MET A 57 -6.42 3.29 -0.96
N MET A 58 -7.09 2.48 -0.14
CA MET A 58 -8.07 1.48 -0.59
C MET A 58 -9.18 2.13 -1.40
N SER A 59 -9.66 3.32 -1.01
CA SER A 59 -10.70 4.06 -1.73
C SER A 59 -10.22 4.55 -3.10
N VAL A 60 -9.04 5.16 -3.18
CA VAL A 60 -8.43 5.59 -4.44
C VAL A 60 -8.21 4.40 -5.37
N ARG A 61 -7.63 3.31 -4.86
CA ARG A 61 -7.36 2.11 -5.65
C ARG A 61 -8.64 1.41 -6.09
N ARG A 62 -9.66 1.31 -5.22
CA ARG A 62 -10.94 0.72 -5.58
C ARG A 62 -11.57 1.45 -6.75
N ALA A 63 -11.68 2.78 -6.67
CA ALA A 63 -12.24 3.58 -7.77
C ALA A 63 -11.58 3.28 -9.12
N ILE A 64 -10.25 3.12 -9.14
CA ILE A 64 -9.49 2.78 -10.35
C ILE A 64 -9.78 1.34 -10.80
N LEU A 65 -9.65 0.35 -9.92
CA LEU A 65 -9.78 -1.06 -10.27
C LEU A 65 -11.21 -1.44 -10.69
N THR A 66 -12.22 -0.80 -10.10
CA THR A 66 -13.64 -1.02 -10.41
C THR A 66 -14.20 -0.03 -11.42
N ARG A 67 -13.39 0.92 -11.91
CA ARG A 67 -13.80 1.97 -12.87
C ARG A 67 -15.05 2.72 -12.41
N SER A 68 -15.06 3.12 -11.13
CA SER A 68 -16.20 3.76 -10.48
C SER A 68 -15.86 5.17 -10.01
N GLY A 69 -16.90 5.94 -9.65
CA GLY A 69 -16.74 7.32 -9.21
C GLY A 69 -16.01 8.16 -10.27
N TYR A 70 -14.97 8.89 -9.87
CA TYR A 70 -14.20 9.72 -10.80
C TYR A 70 -13.49 8.93 -11.90
N CYS A 71 -13.25 7.62 -11.71
CA CYS A 71 -12.63 6.75 -12.70
C CYS A 71 -13.62 5.99 -13.59
N SER A 72 -14.92 6.37 -13.58
CA SER A 72 -15.85 5.95 -14.64
C SER A 72 -15.41 6.46 -16.02
N ASP A 73 -14.71 7.60 -16.05
CA ASP A 73 -13.93 8.05 -17.19
C ASP A 73 -12.46 7.64 -17.00
N LEU A 74 -11.91 6.93 -17.98
CA LEU A 74 -10.55 6.41 -17.97
C LEU A 74 -9.51 7.47 -18.33
N ASN A 75 -9.92 8.56 -18.99
CA ASN A 75 -9.06 9.66 -19.42
C ASN A 75 -8.85 10.68 -18.29
N ARG A 76 -8.55 10.17 -17.09
CA ARG A 76 -8.40 10.97 -15.87
C ARG A 76 -7.24 10.53 -15.02
N HIS A 77 -6.76 11.48 -14.23
CA HIS A 77 -5.83 11.28 -13.13
C HIS A 77 -6.46 11.71 -11.82
N LEU A 78 -6.35 10.89 -10.79
CA LEU A 78 -6.74 11.22 -9.42
C LEU A 78 -5.54 11.82 -8.70
N LEU A 79 -5.72 12.99 -8.07
CA LEU A 79 -4.73 13.62 -7.21
C LEU A 79 -5.07 13.36 -5.75
N PHE A 80 -4.08 12.94 -4.96
CA PHE A 80 -4.25 12.63 -3.54
C PHE A 80 -3.06 13.10 -2.70
N ASP A 81 -3.31 13.38 -1.43
CA ASP A 81 -2.28 13.85 -0.49
C ASP A 81 -1.44 12.70 0.10
N MET A 82 -0.59 13.03 1.08
CA MET A 82 0.25 12.06 1.77
C MET A 82 -0.55 11.04 2.59
N ARG A 83 -1.76 11.39 3.00
CA ARG A 83 -2.64 10.49 3.74
C ARG A 83 -3.52 9.66 2.81
N GLY A 84 -3.34 9.77 1.49
CA GLY A 84 -4.20 9.14 0.50
C GLY A 84 -5.54 9.83 0.32
N ASN A 85 -5.79 10.99 0.96
CA ASN A 85 -7.05 11.70 0.77
C ASN A 85 -7.14 12.14 -0.68
N LEU A 86 -8.25 11.79 -1.34
CA LEU A 86 -8.51 12.28 -2.68
C LEU A 86 -8.78 13.80 -2.63
N LEU A 87 -8.01 14.55 -3.40
CA LEU A 87 -8.09 16.02 -3.45
C LEU A 87 -8.91 16.50 -4.64
N ARG A 88 -8.64 15.95 -5.82
CA ARG A 88 -9.33 16.29 -7.08
C ARG A 88 -9.02 15.26 -8.17
N TYR A 89 -9.67 15.40 -9.32
CA TYR A 89 -9.23 14.76 -10.56
C TYR A 89 -8.77 15.79 -11.60
N VAL A 90 -8.03 15.32 -12.60
CA VAL A 90 -7.57 16.08 -13.77
C VAL A 90 -7.81 15.23 -15.02
N ASP A 91 -8.53 15.77 -15.99
CA ASP A 91 -8.73 15.09 -17.28
C ASP A 91 -7.46 15.10 -18.13
N ASP A 92 -7.25 14.04 -18.90
CA ASP A 92 -6.16 13.91 -19.85
C ASP A 92 -6.24 15.06 -20.88
N ALA A 93 -5.08 15.58 -21.28
CA ALA A 93 -4.96 16.49 -22.41
C ALA A 93 -4.69 15.70 -23.71
N ALA A 94 -4.42 16.41 -24.82
CA ALA A 94 -4.18 15.77 -26.10
C ALA A 94 -2.93 14.85 -26.10
N ASN A 95 -1.98 15.07 -25.19
CA ASN A 95 -0.82 14.21 -25.01
C ASN A 95 -0.30 14.22 -23.56
N SER A 96 0.61 13.28 -23.27
CA SER A 96 1.18 13.08 -21.93
C SER A 96 1.90 14.32 -21.36
N GLN A 97 2.53 15.11 -22.22
CA GLN A 97 3.28 16.31 -21.83
C GLN A 97 2.31 17.39 -21.37
N GLN A 98 1.25 17.65 -22.15
CA GLN A 98 0.19 18.58 -21.80
C GLN A 98 -0.58 18.11 -20.56
N THR A 99 -0.83 16.81 -20.40
CA THR A 99 -1.42 16.24 -19.18
C THR A 99 -0.52 16.52 -17.98
N GLN A 100 0.80 16.35 -18.10
CA GLN A 100 1.73 16.63 -17.01
C GLN A 100 1.74 18.11 -16.61
N VAL A 101 1.62 19.03 -17.58
CA VAL A 101 1.47 20.48 -17.32
C VAL A 101 0.19 20.75 -16.52
N LYS A 102 -0.96 20.20 -16.95
CA LYS A 102 -2.23 20.34 -16.24
C LYS A 102 -2.18 19.80 -14.81
N ILE A 103 -1.55 18.63 -14.62
CA ILE A 103 -1.37 18.04 -13.29
C ILE A 103 -0.51 18.96 -12.42
N ASN A 104 0.62 19.48 -12.93
CA ASN A 104 1.50 20.38 -12.16
C ASN A 104 0.81 21.70 -11.81
N GLN A 105 0.02 22.26 -12.73
CA GLN A 105 -0.80 23.44 -12.46
C GLN A 105 -1.83 23.17 -11.35
N SER A 106 -2.50 22.01 -11.40
CA SER A 106 -3.46 21.59 -10.37
C SER A 106 -2.81 21.41 -9.00
N ARG A 107 -1.56 20.90 -8.94
CA ARG A 107 -0.79 20.78 -7.69
C ARG A 107 -0.50 22.15 -7.08
N LYS A 108 -0.08 23.11 -7.91
CA LYS A 108 0.20 24.48 -7.49
C LYS A 108 -1.05 25.16 -6.93
N GLU A 109 -2.19 25.00 -7.60
CA GLU A 109 -3.49 25.52 -7.14
C GLU A 109 -3.88 24.95 -5.78
N LEU A 110 -3.76 23.63 -5.59
CA LEU A 110 -4.07 22.98 -4.30
C LEU A 110 -3.22 23.53 -3.15
N ALA A 111 -1.94 23.80 -3.41
CA ALA A 111 -1.05 24.41 -2.42
C ALA A 111 -1.40 25.89 -2.16
N GLN A 112 -1.71 26.67 -3.20
CA GLN A 112 -2.13 28.07 -3.07
C GLN A 112 -3.45 28.23 -2.30
N GLN A 113 -4.34 27.23 -2.40
CA GLN A 113 -5.60 27.16 -1.66
C GLN A 113 -5.42 26.68 -0.21
N GLY A 114 -4.20 26.30 0.20
CA GLY A 114 -3.94 25.76 1.54
C GLY A 114 -4.49 24.35 1.77
N LEU A 115 -4.95 23.66 0.74
CA LEU A 115 -5.47 22.28 0.84
C LEU A 115 -4.35 21.25 1.06
N VAL A 116 -3.13 21.61 0.67
CA VAL A 116 -1.92 20.85 0.96
C VAL A 116 -0.81 21.82 1.39
N PRO A 117 0.13 21.40 2.24
CA PRO A 117 1.15 22.29 2.78
C PRO A 117 2.15 22.77 1.72
N THR A 118 2.27 22.05 0.60
CA THR A 118 3.24 22.35 -0.46
C THR A 118 2.89 21.65 -1.77
N TRP A 119 3.67 21.90 -2.81
CA TRP A 119 3.61 21.14 -4.06
C TRP A 119 5.00 20.93 -4.64
N VAL A 120 5.16 19.84 -5.38
CA VAL A 120 6.38 19.49 -6.11
C VAL A 120 5.99 19.11 -7.54
N ALA A 121 6.65 19.70 -8.52
CA ALA A 121 6.42 19.37 -9.92
C ALA A 121 6.82 17.91 -10.22
N GLY A 122 5.96 17.20 -10.95
CA GLY A 122 6.29 15.90 -11.53
C GLY A 122 6.75 16.04 -12.98
N SER A 123 7.39 14.99 -13.49
CA SER A 123 7.84 14.88 -14.88
C SER A 123 7.79 13.42 -15.35
N SER A 124 8.25 13.14 -16.57
CA SER A 124 8.41 11.76 -17.05
C SER A 124 9.35 10.92 -16.18
N ASN A 125 10.28 11.57 -15.47
CA ASN A 125 11.36 10.92 -14.72
C ASN A 125 11.27 11.18 -13.21
N SER A 126 10.30 11.96 -12.74
CA SER A 126 10.15 12.32 -11.34
C SER A 126 8.69 12.31 -10.90
N VAL A 127 8.45 11.75 -9.72
CA VAL A 127 7.15 11.84 -9.04
C VAL A 127 6.97 13.27 -8.50
N GLY A 128 5.77 13.82 -8.63
CA GLY A 128 5.39 15.11 -8.05
C GLY A 128 4.43 14.95 -6.86
N TYR A 129 4.16 16.06 -6.17
CA TYR A 129 3.25 16.15 -5.02
C TYR A 129 2.28 17.33 -5.16
N PRO A 130 0.97 17.21 -4.84
CA PRO A 130 0.22 15.99 -4.54
C PRO A 130 0.41 14.85 -5.55
N PHE A 131 0.30 13.61 -5.08
CA PHE A 131 0.54 12.44 -5.92
C PHE A 131 -0.57 12.30 -6.94
N ALA A 132 -0.25 11.75 -8.11
CA ALA A 132 -1.21 11.57 -9.19
C ALA A 132 -1.18 10.13 -9.71
N ILE A 133 -2.35 9.56 -9.96
CA ILE A 133 -2.48 8.21 -10.52
C ILE A 133 -3.56 8.18 -11.60
N ARG A 134 -3.26 7.52 -12.72
CA ARG A 134 -4.17 7.42 -13.86
C ARG A 134 -5.27 6.39 -13.61
N CYS A 135 -6.51 6.73 -13.97
CA CYS A 135 -7.66 5.84 -13.93
C CYS A 135 -7.52 4.68 -14.92
N HIS A 136 -6.98 4.93 -16.11
CA HIS A 136 -6.73 3.88 -17.09
C HIS A 136 -5.59 2.93 -16.68
N GLN A 137 -5.95 1.72 -16.24
CA GLN A 137 -5.04 0.59 -15.99
C GLN A 137 -5.36 -0.53 -16.99
N PRO A 138 -4.76 -0.53 -18.19
CA PRO A 138 -5.20 -1.38 -19.31
C PRO A 138 -5.12 -2.90 -19.05
N TYR A 139 -4.29 -3.31 -18.10
CA TYR A 139 -4.07 -4.71 -17.76
C TYR A 139 -5.02 -5.22 -16.66
N VAL A 140 -5.92 -4.37 -16.16
CA VAL A 140 -6.83 -4.69 -15.06
C VAL A 140 -8.27 -4.84 -15.58
N ASP A 141 -8.80 -6.06 -15.45
CA ASP A 141 -10.21 -6.43 -15.63
C ASP A 141 -10.60 -7.39 -14.50
N LEU A 142 -11.01 -6.81 -13.37
CA LEU A 142 -11.35 -7.57 -12.16
C LEU A 142 -12.52 -8.54 -12.36
N PRO A 143 -13.65 -8.15 -12.99
CA PRO A 143 -14.75 -9.10 -13.24
C PRO A 143 -14.28 -10.32 -14.02
N ARG A 144 -13.50 -10.13 -15.10
CA ARG A 144 -13.00 -11.25 -15.90
C ARG A 144 -11.97 -12.08 -15.15
N ALA A 145 -11.11 -11.45 -14.35
CA ALA A 145 -10.14 -12.14 -13.51
C ALA A 145 -10.81 -13.03 -12.45
N ILE A 146 -11.85 -12.51 -11.76
CA ILE A 146 -12.66 -13.26 -10.81
C ILE A 146 -13.37 -14.43 -11.51
N ALA A 147 -13.98 -14.19 -12.68
CA ALA A 147 -14.62 -15.25 -13.46
C ALA A 147 -13.64 -16.37 -13.87
N ARG A 148 -12.38 -16.05 -14.20
CA ARG A 148 -11.34 -17.06 -14.43
C ARG A 148 -10.94 -17.77 -13.13
N TYR A 149 -10.80 -17.04 -12.03
CA TYR A 149 -10.46 -17.63 -10.73
C TYR A 149 -11.49 -18.66 -10.28
N LEU A 150 -12.78 -18.33 -10.39
CA LEU A 150 -13.91 -19.19 -10.05
C LEU A 150 -14.15 -20.31 -11.07
N GLY A 151 -13.49 -20.28 -12.24
CA GLY A 151 -13.67 -21.24 -13.32
C GLY A 151 -14.96 -21.03 -14.12
N GLU A 152 -15.62 -19.89 -13.99
CA GLU A 152 -16.76 -19.51 -14.83
C GLU A 152 -16.31 -19.28 -16.27
N HIS A 153 -15.18 -18.58 -16.45
CA HIS A 153 -14.54 -18.42 -17.74
C HIS A 153 -13.74 -19.69 -18.11
N PRO A 154 -13.86 -20.23 -19.35
CA PRO A 154 -13.20 -21.47 -19.77
C PRO A 154 -11.67 -21.47 -19.56
N ASP A 155 -10.98 -20.37 -19.89
CA ASP A 155 -9.52 -20.22 -19.66
C ASP A 155 -9.10 -20.45 -18.20
N GLY A 156 -10.00 -20.22 -17.24
CA GLY A 156 -9.77 -20.42 -15.81
C GLY A 156 -9.80 -21.88 -15.37
N ARG A 157 -10.34 -22.77 -16.20
CA ARG A 157 -10.52 -24.20 -15.89
C ARG A 157 -9.25 -24.99 -16.22
N LEU A 158 -8.93 -25.97 -15.37
CA LEU A 158 -7.80 -26.88 -15.60
C LEU A 158 -8.04 -28.29 -15.08
N SER A 159 -7.29 -29.23 -15.65
CA SER A 159 -6.98 -30.49 -14.99
C SER A 159 -5.50 -30.80 -15.13
N GLY A 160 -4.96 -31.64 -14.25
CA GLY A 160 -3.58 -32.07 -14.34
C GLY A 160 -3.02 -32.62 -13.04
N ASN A 161 -1.75 -33.01 -13.11
CA ASN A 161 -1.01 -33.59 -12.01
C ASN A 161 0.29 -32.82 -11.80
N TRP A 162 0.66 -32.60 -10.55
CA TRP A 162 1.94 -31.99 -10.17
C TRP A 162 2.41 -32.49 -8.81
N ASN A 163 3.59 -33.10 -8.73
CA ASN A 163 4.27 -33.42 -7.46
C ASN A 163 3.35 -34.09 -6.42
N GLY A 164 2.66 -35.15 -6.84
CA GLY A 164 1.72 -35.92 -6.00
C GLY A 164 0.40 -35.22 -5.67
N ILE A 165 0.04 -34.16 -6.42
CA ILE A 165 -1.25 -33.47 -6.39
C ILE A 165 -1.95 -33.72 -7.72
N SER A 166 -3.22 -34.12 -7.65
CA SER A 166 -4.10 -34.29 -8.81
C SER A 166 -5.27 -33.31 -8.67
N VAL A 167 -5.57 -32.58 -9.74
CA VAL A 167 -6.69 -31.64 -9.76
C VAL A 167 -7.50 -31.85 -11.05
N GLY A 168 -8.81 -32.03 -10.90
CA GLY A 168 -9.74 -32.21 -12.01
C GLY A 168 -9.45 -33.42 -12.90
N THR A 169 -10.25 -33.56 -13.96
CA THR A 169 -10.02 -34.49 -15.07
C THR A 169 -10.32 -33.78 -16.39
N PRO A 170 -9.92 -34.33 -17.55
CA PRO A 170 -10.29 -33.73 -18.85
C PRO A 170 -11.80 -33.53 -19.02
N LYS A 171 -12.63 -34.43 -18.45
CA LYS A 171 -14.10 -34.35 -18.50
C LYS A 171 -14.70 -33.44 -17.43
N LYS A 172 -14.01 -33.24 -16.31
CA LYS A 172 -14.44 -32.41 -15.17
C LYS A 172 -13.28 -31.56 -14.68
N GLN A 173 -13.05 -30.45 -15.37
CA GLN A 173 -12.00 -29.50 -15.01
C GLN A 173 -12.35 -28.74 -13.73
N ALA A 174 -11.33 -28.35 -12.98
CA ALA A 174 -11.43 -27.59 -11.74
C ALA A 174 -11.12 -26.11 -11.97
N SER A 175 -11.58 -25.26 -11.05
CA SER A 175 -11.25 -23.82 -11.01
C SER A 175 -9.89 -23.57 -10.34
N LEU A 176 -9.37 -22.34 -10.47
CA LEU A 176 -8.18 -21.93 -9.71
C LEU A 176 -8.44 -21.91 -8.20
N HIS A 177 -9.67 -21.60 -7.79
CA HIS A 177 -10.10 -21.71 -6.40
C HIS A 177 -9.93 -23.14 -5.86
N ASP A 178 -10.44 -24.14 -6.58
CA ASP A 178 -10.34 -25.55 -6.19
C ASP A 178 -8.86 -26.03 -6.19
N VAL A 179 -8.05 -25.54 -7.14
CA VAL A 179 -6.60 -25.80 -7.17
C VAL A 179 -5.93 -25.25 -5.92
N LEU A 180 -6.18 -23.98 -5.57
CA LEU A 180 -5.57 -23.34 -4.40
C LEU A 180 -5.88 -24.14 -3.12
N GLN A 181 -7.14 -24.49 -2.90
CA GLN A 181 -7.54 -25.29 -1.75
C GLN A 181 -6.89 -26.68 -1.75
N THR A 182 -6.87 -27.35 -2.90
CA THR A 182 -6.32 -28.72 -3.02
C THR A 182 -4.83 -28.75 -2.75
N VAL A 183 -4.07 -27.82 -3.34
CA VAL A 183 -2.62 -27.71 -3.14
C VAL A 183 -2.33 -27.39 -1.67
N TYR A 184 -3.00 -26.39 -1.09
CA TYR A 184 -2.83 -26.03 0.32
C TYR A 184 -3.10 -27.21 1.25
N LYS A 185 -4.27 -27.85 1.14
CA LYS A 185 -4.64 -29.00 1.97
C LYS A 185 -3.61 -30.11 1.88
N ARG A 186 -3.15 -30.43 0.67
CA ARG A 186 -2.15 -31.47 0.46
C ARG A 186 -0.81 -31.12 1.11
N ARG A 187 -0.35 -29.87 1.01
CA ARG A 187 0.93 -29.44 1.59
C ARG A 187 0.89 -29.34 3.12
N VAL A 188 -0.23 -28.94 3.71
CA VAL A 188 -0.46 -29.02 5.16
C VAL A 188 -0.43 -30.47 5.64
N GLN A 189 -1.18 -31.37 4.99
CA GLN A 189 -1.19 -32.80 5.33
C GLN A 189 0.20 -33.45 5.27
N GLN A 190 1.02 -33.03 4.31
CA GLN A 190 2.41 -33.48 4.17
C GLN A 190 3.39 -32.78 5.14
N LYS A 191 2.91 -31.88 6.00
CA LYS A 191 3.73 -31.04 6.89
C LYS A 191 4.82 -30.24 6.14
N ARG A 192 4.56 -29.90 4.88
CA ARG A 192 5.47 -29.09 4.04
C ARG A 192 5.31 -27.59 4.25
N ILE A 193 4.13 -27.18 4.74
CA ILE A 193 3.83 -25.80 5.12
C ILE A 193 3.07 -25.79 6.46
N THR A 194 3.18 -24.68 7.18
CA THR A 194 2.51 -24.40 8.45
C THR A 194 1.59 -23.16 8.36
N LEU A 195 1.52 -22.54 7.18
CA LEU A 195 0.67 -21.39 6.89
C LEU A 195 -0.79 -21.59 7.33
N PRO A 196 -1.40 -20.61 8.03
CA PRO A 196 -2.81 -20.69 8.43
C PRO A 196 -3.76 -20.55 7.23
N ALA A 197 -4.96 -21.14 7.35
CA ALA A 197 -5.94 -21.18 6.27
C ALA A 197 -6.56 -19.81 5.94
N ASN A 198 -6.53 -18.88 6.90
CA ASN A 198 -6.97 -17.48 6.72
C ASN A 198 -6.11 -16.68 5.71
N LEU A 199 -4.97 -17.21 5.24
CA LEU A 199 -4.19 -16.66 4.13
C LEU A 199 -4.75 -17.00 2.75
N LEU A 200 -5.62 -18.02 2.63
CA LEU A 200 -6.15 -18.44 1.33
C LEU A 200 -6.92 -17.33 0.59
N PRO A 201 -7.74 -16.50 1.26
CA PRO A 201 -8.34 -15.32 0.62
C PRO A 201 -7.30 -14.34 0.07
N ASP A 202 -6.17 -14.11 0.75
CA ASP A 202 -5.13 -13.20 0.26
C ASP A 202 -4.46 -13.78 -0.98
N LEU A 203 -4.13 -15.09 -0.97
CA LEU A 203 -3.59 -15.80 -2.12
C LEU A 203 -4.55 -15.84 -3.32
N ALA A 204 -5.86 -15.86 -3.06
CA ALA A 204 -6.87 -15.71 -4.10
C ALA A 204 -6.84 -14.31 -4.72
N GLY A 205 -6.78 -13.27 -3.88
CA GLY A 205 -6.59 -11.89 -4.35
C GLY A 205 -5.31 -11.74 -5.19
N MET A 206 -4.22 -12.39 -4.79
CA MET A 206 -2.97 -12.43 -5.57
C MET A 206 -3.16 -13.08 -6.95
N LEU A 207 -3.81 -14.23 -7.04
CA LEU A 207 -4.10 -14.87 -8.35
C LEU A 207 -4.90 -13.96 -9.29
N ILE A 208 -5.81 -13.17 -8.72
CA ILE A 208 -6.62 -12.19 -9.45
C ILE A 208 -5.77 -11.00 -9.90
N ILE A 209 -4.91 -10.45 -9.03
CA ILE A 209 -4.12 -9.24 -9.32
C ILE A 209 -2.87 -9.50 -10.16
N GLU A 210 -2.13 -10.57 -9.89
CA GLU A 210 -0.84 -10.84 -10.56
C GLU A 210 -0.98 -10.99 -12.06
N SER A 211 -2.01 -11.72 -12.52
CA SER A 211 -2.19 -11.96 -13.95
C SER A 211 -3.64 -11.99 -14.43
N GLY A 212 -4.62 -11.75 -13.55
CA GLY A 212 -6.02 -11.98 -13.87
C GLY A 212 -6.34 -13.46 -14.15
N GLY A 213 -5.59 -14.39 -13.54
CA GLY A 213 -5.71 -15.82 -13.78
C GLY A 213 -5.24 -16.29 -15.17
N VAL A 214 -4.54 -15.46 -15.94
CA VAL A 214 -4.05 -15.81 -17.29
C VAL A 214 -2.83 -16.71 -17.21
N ARG A 215 -2.87 -17.86 -17.89
CA ARG A 215 -1.80 -18.88 -17.86
C ARG A 215 -0.51 -18.41 -18.52
N GLU A 216 -0.61 -17.72 -19.65
CA GLU A 216 0.52 -17.29 -20.48
C GLU A 216 1.07 -15.91 -20.09
N ALA A 217 0.57 -15.32 -19.00
CA ALA A 217 0.95 -13.97 -18.60
C ALA A 217 2.45 -13.83 -18.41
N LYS A 218 3.02 -12.73 -18.92
CA LYS A 218 4.43 -12.43 -18.82
C LYS A 218 4.65 -10.94 -18.58
N SER A 219 5.33 -10.59 -17.49
CA SER A 219 5.70 -9.21 -17.23
C SER A 219 6.92 -8.78 -18.05
N LYS A 220 7.15 -7.45 -18.11
CA LYS A 220 8.39 -6.87 -18.66
C LYS A 220 9.64 -7.36 -17.92
N ALA A 221 9.52 -7.66 -16.63
CA ALA A 221 10.59 -8.24 -15.80
C ALA A 221 10.71 -9.77 -15.96
N ASN A 222 10.06 -10.35 -16.97
CA ASN A 222 10.07 -11.79 -17.27
C ASN A 222 9.50 -12.67 -16.15
N ALA A 223 8.65 -12.11 -15.30
CA ALA A 223 7.82 -12.88 -14.37
C ALA A 223 6.70 -13.60 -15.15
N ARG A 224 6.31 -14.82 -14.73
CA ARG A 224 5.58 -15.76 -15.59
C ARG A 224 4.32 -16.32 -14.92
N GLY A 225 3.31 -16.54 -15.75
CA GLY A 225 2.10 -17.28 -15.44
C GLY A 225 1.20 -16.65 -14.38
N ILE A 226 0.35 -17.48 -13.79
CA ILE A 226 -0.79 -17.04 -12.97
C ILE A 226 -0.42 -16.29 -11.68
N LEU A 227 0.81 -16.46 -11.21
CA LEU A 227 1.32 -15.85 -9.98
C LEU A 227 2.54 -14.95 -10.23
N GLN A 228 2.82 -14.65 -11.51
CA GLN A 228 3.95 -13.82 -11.94
C GLN A 228 5.25 -14.16 -11.18
N LEU A 229 5.59 -15.45 -11.17
CA LEU A 229 6.81 -15.92 -10.53
C LEU A 229 8.01 -15.73 -11.47
N THR A 230 9.14 -15.27 -10.93
CA THR A 230 10.37 -15.15 -11.72
C THR A 230 10.93 -16.54 -12.07
N PRO A 231 11.69 -16.69 -13.16
CA PRO A 231 12.35 -17.96 -13.49
C PRO A 231 13.26 -18.46 -12.37
N THR A 232 13.91 -17.55 -11.65
CA THR A 232 14.74 -17.88 -10.47
C THR A 232 13.89 -18.46 -9.35
N ALA A 233 12.77 -17.81 -8.98
CA ALA A 233 11.88 -18.33 -7.94
C ALA A 233 11.29 -19.70 -8.31
N LEU A 234 10.87 -19.87 -9.58
CA LEU A 234 10.39 -21.15 -10.10
C LEU A 234 11.46 -22.25 -10.04
N LYS A 235 12.71 -21.91 -10.36
CA LYS A 235 13.86 -22.82 -10.25
C LYS A 235 14.11 -23.23 -8.79
N ASP A 236 14.07 -22.28 -7.86
CA ASP A 236 14.25 -22.54 -6.41
C ASP A 236 13.16 -23.49 -5.88
N CYS A 237 11.95 -23.41 -6.42
CA CYS A 237 10.85 -24.34 -6.14
C CYS A 237 10.97 -25.70 -6.84
N GLY A 238 12.02 -25.93 -7.65
CA GLY A 238 12.20 -27.16 -8.43
C GLY A 238 11.28 -27.27 -9.65
N VAL A 239 10.72 -26.16 -10.16
CA VAL A 239 9.88 -26.17 -11.37
C VAL A 239 10.78 -26.09 -12.61
N PRO A 240 10.80 -27.13 -13.47
CA PRO A 240 11.65 -27.14 -14.66
C PRO A 240 11.17 -26.12 -15.71
N ALA A 241 12.08 -25.68 -16.57
CA ALA A 241 11.83 -24.61 -17.55
C ALA A 241 10.57 -24.84 -18.41
N ASN A 242 10.36 -26.07 -18.87
CA ASN A 242 9.21 -26.47 -19.69
C ASN A 242 7.88 -26.60 -18.90
N LYS A 243 7.89 -26.42 -17.57
CA LYS A 243 6.70 -26.46 -16.71
C LYS A 243 6.46 -25.15 -15.96
N GLN A 244 7.18 -24.08 -16.29
CA GLN A 244 7.05 -22.79 -15.60
C GLN A 244 5.65 -22.16 -15.72
N LEU A 245 4.86 -22.51 -16.73
CA LEU A 245 3.46 -22.08 -16.88
C LEU A 245 2.44 -23.10 -16.33
N HIS A 246 2.91 -24.16 -15.67
CA HIS A 246 2.03 -25.18 -15.08
C HIS A 246 1.33 -24.60 -13.85
N ARG A 247 0.01 -24.40 -13.95
CA ARG A 247 -0.79 -23.67 -12.95
C ARG A 247 -0.75 -24.30 -11.55
N ILE A 248 -0.79 -25.62 -11.44
CA ILE A 248 -0.65 -26.31 -10.12
C ILE A 248 0.76 -26.10 -9.55
N ALA A 249 1.79 -26.06 -10.41
CA ALA A 249 3.18 -25.85 -9.97
C ALA A 249 3.41 -24.41 -9.50
N GLN A 250 2.76 -23.45 -10.15
CA GLN A 250 2.78 -22.04 -9.75
C GLN A 250 2.18 -21.85 -8.36
N VAL A 251 0.98 -22.41 -8.10
CA VAL A 251 0.33 -22.34 -6.79
C VAL A 251 1.17 -23.02 -5.71
N ASP A 252 1.71 -24.20 -6.02
CA ASP A 252 2.62 -24.94 -5.12
C ASP A 252 3.87 -24.14 -4.76
N CYS A 253 4.52 -23.52 -5.77
CA CYS A 253 5.69 -22.68 -5.57
C CYS A 253 5.36 -21.41 -4.76
N ALA A 254 4.22 -20.75 -5.02
CA ALA A 254 3.82 -19.59 -4.24
C ALA A 254 3.58 -19.94 -2.76
N LEU A 255 2.91 -21.06 -2.46
CA LEU A 255 2.76 -21.53 -1.08
C LEU A 255 4.11 -21.83 -0.41
N TRP A 256 5.05 -22.43 -1.14
CA TRP A 256 6.42 -22.63 -0.63
C TRP A 256 7.15 -21.30 -0.36
N LEU A 257 7.00 -20.31 -1.24
CA LEU A 257 7.58 -18.97 -1.05
C LEU A 257 6.95 -18.26 0.15
N PHE A 258 5.64 -18.36 0.33
CA PHE A 258 4.96 -17.83 1.52
C PHE A 258 5.45 -18.49 2.80
N GLU A 259 5.61 -19.82 2.82
CA GLU A 259 6.17 -20.53 3.98
C GLU A 259 7.61 -20.10 4.27
N ARG A 260 8.43 -19.87 3.24
CA ARG A 260 9.78 -19.33 3.40
C ARG A 260 9.76 -17.91 3.97
N ASN A 261 8.89 -17.04 3.45
CA ASN A 261 8.71 -15.68 3.95
C ASN A 261 8.22 -15.70 5.40
N HIS A 262 7.28 -16.59 5.73
CA HIS A 262 6.74 -16.80 7.06
C HIS A 262 7.85 -17.13 8.07
N ARG A 263 8.65 -18.16 7.78
CA ARG A 263 9.78 -18.57 8.63
C ARG A 263 10.81 -17.46 8.85
N MET A 264 11.05 -16.61 7.84
CA MET A 264 11.96 -15.47 7.96
C MET A 264 11.39 -14.29 8.76
N LEU A 265 10.08 -14.04 8.64
CA LEU A 265 9.44 -12.83 9.16
C LEU A 265 8.77 -13.02 10.50
N GLN A 266 8.28 -14.22 10.84
CA GLN A 266 7.52 -14.44 12.08
C GLN A 266 8.32 -14.03 13.33
N PRO A 267 9.60 -14.42 13.50
CA PRO A 267 10.32 -14.11 14.74
C PRO A 267 10.53 -12.61 14.94
N VAL A 268 10.86 -11.90 13.86
CA VAL A 268 11.08 -10.44 13.90
C VAL A 268 9.77 -9.68 14.03
N PHE A 269 8.69 -10.19 13.46
CA PHE A 269 7.36 -9.64 13.64
C PHE A 269 6.89 -9.78 15.09
N ALA A 270 7.00 -10.97 15.67
CA ALA A 270 6.60 -11.22 17.05
C ALA A 270 7.41 -10.37 18.05
N ALA A 271 8.69 -10.13 17.78
CA ALA A 271 9.51 -9.25 18.60
C ALA A 271 9.04 -7.78 18.60
N THR A 272 8.49 -7.29 17.48
CA THR A 272 8.04 -5.90 17.35
C THR A 272 6.55 -5.73 17.69
N PHE A 273 5.71 -6.69 17.33
CA PHE A 273 4.25 -6.57 17.36
C PHE A 273 3.55 -7.68 18.15
N GLY A 274 4.28 -8.57 18.81
CA GLY A 274 3.71 -9.72 19.54
C GLY A 274 2.81 -9.34 20.72
N HIS A 275 2.88 -8.10 21.20
CA HIS A 275 2.05 -7.57 22.28
C HIS A 275 0.72 -6.94 21.81
N LEU A 276 0.48 -6.83 20.50
CA LEU A 276 -0.76 -6.27 19.97
C LEU A 276 -1.95 -7.22 20.23
N PRO A 277 -3.20 -6.77 20.13
CA PRO A 277 -4.36 -7.65 20.07
C PRO A 277 -4.22 -8.69 18.95
N GLU A 278 -4.65 -9.94 19.21
CA GLU A 278 -4.43 -11.09 18.32
C GLU A 278 -4.97 -10.87 16.90
N ASP A 279 -6.17 -10.31 16.78
CA ASP A 279 -6.80 -9.95 15.51
C ASP A 279 -5.97 -8.94 14.71
N LYS A 280 -5.45 -7.91 15.39
CA LYS A 280 -4.58 -6.89 14.80
C LYS A 280 -3.24 -7.48 14.39
N GLN A 281 -2.67 -8.37 15.19
CA GLN A 281 -1.45 -9.09 14.85
C GLN A 281 -1.63 -9.91 13.57
N GLU A 282 -2.70 -10.70 13.51
CA GLU A 282 -3.00 -11.55 12.36
C GLU A 282 -3.13 -10.71 11.08
N GLN A 283 -3.97 -9.67 11.11
CA GLN A 283 -4.19 -8.80 9.96
C GLN A 283 -2.91 -8.11 9.51
N LEU A 284 -2.15 -7.52 10.44
CA LEU A 284 -0.90 -6.83 10.13
C LEU A 284 0.12 -7.80 9.53
N TYR A 285 0.26 -8.98 10.12
CA TYR A 285 1.23 -9.97 9.65
C TYR A 285 0.91 -10.46 8.23
N ARG A 286 -0.37 -10.67 7.91
CA ARG A 286 -0.82 -11.05 6.57
C ARG A 286 -0.48 -9.98 5.53
N LEU A 287 -0.71 -8.70 5.85
CA LEU A 287 -0.33 -7.58 4.97
C LEU A 287 1.19 -7.55 4.74
N LEU A 288 1.99 -7.81 5.76
CA LEU A 288 3.45 -7.89 5.64
C LEU A 288 3.91 -9.09 4.81
N LEU A 289 3.24 -10.24 4.89
CA LEU A 289 3.55 -11.41 4.05
C LEU A 289 3.25 -11.14 2.57
N ILE A 290 2.14 -10.49 2.27
CA ILE A 290 1.81 -10.03 0.90
C ILE A 290 2.90 -9.08 0.40
N GLN A 291 3.28 -8.10 1.24
CA GLN A 291 4.34 -7.15 0.91
C GLN A 291 5.69 -7.83 0.67
N ALA A 292 5.98 -8.91 1.41
CA ALA A 292 7.20 -9.68 1.29
C ALA A 292 7.24 -10.54 0.02
N TYR A 293 6.08 -11.04 -0.44
CA TYR A 293 5.99 -11.72 -1.73
C TYR A 293 6.34 -10.77 -2.88
N HIS A 294 5.80 -9.55 -2.86
CA HIS A 294 6.02 -8.56 -3.92
C HIS A 294 7.41 -7.88 -3.86
N GLY A 295 7.76 -7.36 -2.69
CA GLY A 295 8.96 -6.56 -2.47
C GLY A 295 10.20 -7.38 -2.10
N GLY A 296 10.01 -8.65 -1.74
CA GLY A 296 11.04 -9.53 -1.19
C GLY A 296 11.08 -9.50 0.34
N PRO A 297 11.26 -10.66 1.00
CA PRO A 297 11.20 -10.78 2.46
C PRO A 297 12.32 -10.02 3.18
N GLY A 298 13.49 -9.87 2.55
CA GLY A 298 14.60 -9.09 3.11
C GLY A 298 14.23 -7.62 3.34
N ARG A 299 13.49 -7.00 2.40
CA ARG A 299 13.09 -5.60 2.53
C ARG A 299 12.08 -5.39 3.64
N VAL A 300 11.09 -6.28 3.72
CA VAL A 300 10.10 -6.25 4.81
C VAL A 300 10.76 -6.51 6.16
N ARG A 301 11.72 -7.43 6.22
CA ARG A 301 12.50 -7.68 7.44
C ARG A 301 13.29 -6.43 7.87
N SER A 302 13.87 -5.69 6.93
CA SER A 302 14.56 -4.42 7.24
C SER A 302 13.63 -3.36 7.81
N LEU A 303 12.34 -3.33 7.43
CA LEU A 303 11.35 -2.42 8.05
C LEU A 303 11.12 -2.71 9.54
N LEU A 304 11.55 -3.86 10.04
CA LEU A 304 11.39 -4.26 11.45
C LEU A 304 12.72 -4.19 12.23
N LEU A 305 13.85 -4.38 11.55
CA LEU A 305 15.16 -4.52 12.21
C LEU A 305 16.16 -3.41 11.94
N ASP A 306 16.13 -2.79 10.77
CA ASP A 306 17.13 -1.80 10.40
C ASP A 306 16.91 -0.50 11.19
N ALA A 307 17.95 0.03 11.82
CA ALA A 307 17.84 1.15 12.76
C ALA A 307 17.30 2.45 12.13
N GLU A 308 17.48 2.66 10.82
CA GLU A 308 16.86 3.79 10.13
C GLU A 308 15.44 3.47 9.70
N LEU A 309 15.25 2.28 9.10
CA LEU A 309 13.98 1.93 8.46
C LEU A 309 12.90 1.49 9.45
N ASN A 310 13.26 1.03 10.65
CA ASN A 310 12.32 0.49 11.64
C ASN A 310 11.69 1.55 12.54
N LYS A 311 12.10 2.82 12.45
CA LYS A 311 11.52 3.92 13.26
C LYS A 311 9.98 3.96 13.20
N PRO A 312 9.33 3.81 12.02
CA PRO A 312 7.88 3.75 11.95
C PRO A 312 7.33 2.50 12.66
N ALA A 313 7.96 1.33 12.49
CA ALA A 313 7.52 0.09 13.12
C ALA A 313 7.52 0.21 14.65
N THR A 314 8.61 0.72 15.23
CA THR A 314 8.73 0.98 16.67
C THR A 314 7.67 1.97 17.16
N TYR A 315 7.45 3.06 16.42
CA TYR A 315 6.42 4.04 16.77
C TYR A 315 5.01 3.43 16.75
N PHE A 316 4.66 2.71 15.69
CA PHE A 316 3.34 2.09 15.57
C PHE A 316 3.12 0.97 16.58
N ALA A 317 4.15 0.21 16.91
CA ALA A 317 4.11 -0.81 17.96
C ALA A 317 3.77 -0.18 19.33
N ALA A 318 4.40 0.96 19.67
CA ALA A 318 4.14 1.67 20.92
C ALA A 318 2.77 2.38 20.95
N ASN A 319 2.26 2.82 19.80
CA ASN A 319 1.03 3.61 19.68
C ASN A 319 -0.13 2.83 19.03
N HIS A 320 -0.07 1.50 19.02
CA HIS A 320 -0.90 0.64 18.17
C HIS A 320 -2.42 0.80 18.40
N GLN A 321 -2.85 1.35 19.54
CA GLN A 321 -4.26 1.59 19.83
C GLN A 321 -4.88 2.63 18.89
N GLN A 322 -4.09 3.54 18.34
CA GLN A 322 -4.56 4.65 17.49
C GLN A 322 -4.63 4.29 16.00
N PHE A 323 -4.12 3.12 15.60
CA PHE A 323 -3.96 2.72 14.21
C PHE A 323 -4.62 1.38 13.94
N SER A 324 -5.24 1.24 12.77
CA SER A 324 -5.63 -0.07 12.24
C SER A 324 -4.40 -0.91 11.86
N ALA A 325 -4.56 -2.22 11.70
CA ALA A 325 -3.48 -3.05 11.13
C ALA A 325 -3.02 -2.55 9.75
N GLY A 326 -3.99 -2.09 8.94
CA GLY A 326 -3.74 -1.48 7.64
C GLY A 326 -2.88 -0.22 7.73
N ASP A 327 -3.22 0.69 8.65
CA ASP A 327 -2.48 1.94 8.86
C ASP A 327 -1.04 1.68 9.28
N ILE A 328 -0.81 0.67 10.14
CA ILE A 328 0.54 0.27 10.56
C ILE A 328 1.32 -0.28 9.36
N ALA A 329 0.73 -1.21 8.60
CA ALA A 329 1.38 -1.81 7.43
C ALA A 329 1.74 -0.76 6.37
N PHE A 330 0.78 0.10 6.03
CA PHE A 330 0.95 1.14 5.02
C PHE A 330 1.88 2.23 5.51
N GLY A 331 1.76 2.65 6.78
CA GLY A 331 2.63 3.63 7.42
C GLY A 331 4.10 3.21 7.37
N MET A 332 4.42 1.94 7.69
CA MET A 332 5.80 1.44 7.60
C MET A 332 6.40 1.56 6.20
N VAL A 333 5.61 1.27 5.16
CA VAL A 333 6.06 1.41 3.77
C VAL A 333 6.10 2.88 3.35
N PHE A 334 5.07 3.65 3.71
CA PHE A 334 4.90 5.05 3.35
C PHE A 334 6.06 5.90 3.87
N HIS A 335 6.38 5.80 5.15
CA HIS A 335 7.49 6.55 5.78
C HIS A 335 8.88 6.11 5.31
N ASN A 336 8.95 5.04 4.52
CA ASN A 336 10.17 4.55 3.89
C ASN A 336 10.13 4.62 2.34
N LEU A 337 9.17 5.34 1.75
CA LEU A 337 9.14 5.53 0.30
C LEU A 337 10.43 6.20 -0.20
N GLY A 338 10.95 5.69 -1.33
CA GLY A 338 12.23 6.11 -1.89
C GLY A 338 13.45 5.50 -1.19
N ARG A 339 13.29 4.78 -0.07
CA ARG A 339 14.35 3.98 0.56
C ARG A 339 14.18 2.51 0.22
N ASN A 340 15.29 1.76 0.20
CA ASN A 340 15.30 0.31 0.02
C ASN A 340 14.44 -0.18 -1.17
N ARG A 341 14.35 0.61 -2.25
CA ARG A 341 13.49 0.35 -3.43
C ARG A 341 11.98 0.20 -3.11
N LEU A 342 11.51 0.73 -1.98
CA LEU A 342 10.10 0.87 -1.67
C LEU A 342 9.54 2.07 -2.43
N GLY A 343 8.50 1.82 -3.20
CA GLY A 343 7.81 2.85 -3.99
C GLY A 343 6.30 2.67 -3.89
N PHE A 344 5.55 3.56 -4.55
CA PHE A 344 4.09 3.50 -4.54
C PHE A 344 3.51 2.16 -5.01
N ALA A 345 4.19 1.47 -5.93
CA ALA A 345 3.80 0.14 -6.35
C ALA A 345 3.70 -0.86 -5.18
N SER A 346 4.51 -0.70 -4.13
CA SER A 346 4.44 -1.52 -2.91
C SER A 346 3.13 -1.31 -2.17
N LEU A 347 2.70 -0.05 -2.01
CA LEU A 347 1.42 0.29 -1.38
C LEU A 347 0.22 -0.19 -2.23
N TYR A 348 0.26 0.10 -3.53
CA TYR A 348 -0.84 -0.25 -4.43
C TYR A 348 -1.03 -1.77 -4.54
N TYR A 349 0.05 -2.53 -4.57
CA TYR A 349 -0.02 -3.99 -4.67
C TYR A 349 -0.83 -4.61 -3.53
N THR A 350 -0.53 -4.21 -2.29
CA THR A 350 -1.24 -4.72 -1.11
C THR A 350 -2.70 -4.27 -1.12
N ALA A 351 -2.99 -3.02 -1.49
CA ALA A 351 -4.36 -2.52 -1.62
C ALA A 351 -5.15 -3.29 -2.69
N ASP A 352 -4.56 -3.47 -3.87
CA ASP A 352 -5.20 -4.12 -5.02
C ASP A 352 -5.59 -5.57 -4.69
N ILE A 353 -4.73 -6.32 -3.98
CA ILE A 353 -5.03 -7.69 -3.52
C ILE A 353 -6.21 -7.71 -2.57
N ARG A 354 -6.23 -6.79 -1.60
CA ARG A 354 -7.31 -6.72 -0.61
C ARG A 354 -8.63 -6.32 -1.25
N ILE A 355 -8.61 -5.43 -2.23
CA ILE A 355 -9.80 -5.08 -3.03
C ILE A 355 -10.29 -6.29 -3.83
N ALA A 356 -9.39 -6.98 -4.54
CA ALA A 356 -9.75 -8.17 -5.31
C ALA A 356 -10.32 -9.29 -4.42
N GLN A 357 -9.74 -9.49 -3.24
CA GLN A 357 -10.25 -10.41 -2.23
C GLN A 357 -11.65 -10.02 -1.76
N GLN A 358 -11.88 -8.75 -1.38
CA GLN A 358 -13.18 -8.30 -0.91
C GLN A 358 -14.26 -8.46 -1.99
N LEU A 359 -13.93 -8.13 -3.25
CA LEU A 359 -14.84 -8.33 -4.37
C LEU A 359 -15.16 -9.81 -4.59
N LEU A 360 -14.15 -10.68 -4.55
CA LEU A 360 -14.35 -12.13 -4.61
C LEU A 360 -15.26 -12.62 -3.47
N LEU A 361 -15.04 -12.16 -2.24
CA LEU A 361 -15.82 -12.61 -1.08
C LEU A 361 -17.27 -12.07 -1.09
N SER A 362 -17.51 -10.94 -1.77
CA SER A 362 -18.86 -10.43 -1.99
C SER A 362 -19.60 -11.11 -3.15
N ASP A 363 -18.91 -11.93 -3.95
CA ASP A 363 -19.53 -12.64 -5.06
C ASP A 363 -20.34 -13.85 -4.54
N SER A 364 -21.65 -13.86 -4.83
CA SER A 364 -22.56 -14.94 -4.45
C SER A 364 -22.13 -16.35 -4.91
N LYS A 365 -21.27 -16.44 -5.93
CA LYS A 365 -20.77 -17.69 -6.49
C LYS A 365 -19.45 -18.13 -5.87
N ALA A 366 -18.82 -17.30 -5.05
CA ALA A 366 -17.59 -17.65 -4.36
C ALA A 366 -17.86 -18.76 -3.35
N LYS A 367 -17.13 -19.87 -3.51
CA LYS A 367 -17.16 -20.96 -2.53
C LYS A 367 -16.41 -20.52 -1.26
N PRO A 368 -16.85 -20.96 -0.08
CA PRO A 368 -16.15 -20.65 1.17
C PRO A 368 -14.76 -21.27 1.20
N PHE A 369 -13.83 -20.60 1.88
CA PHE A 369 -12.53 -21.18 2.19
C PHE A 369 -12.64 -22.10 3.41
N PRO A 370 -11.99 -23.27 3.41
CA PRO A 370 -12.07 -24.22 4.52
C PRO A 370 -11.56 -23.60 5.83
N GLY A 371 -12.34 -23.75 6.91
CA GLY A 371 -11.96 -23.24 8.23
C GLY A 371 -12.17 -21.75 8.44
N LEU A 372 -12.81 -21.05 7.49
CA LEU A 372 -13.23 -19.66 7.64
C LEU A 372 -14.76 -19.56 7.77
N SER A 373 -15.24 -18.98 8.87
CA SER A 373 -16.66 -18.66 9.02
C SER A 373 -17.02 -17.40 8.23
N THR A 374 -18.28 -17.25 7.82
CA THR A 374 -18.83 -16.03 7.20
C THR A 374 -18.65 -14.77 8.07
N HIS A 375 -18.54 -14.92 9.39
CA HIS A 375 -18.24 -13.82 10.31
C HIS A 375 -16.77 -13.35 10.27
N GLN A 376 -15.81 -14.23 9.96
CA GLN A 376 -14.41 -13.84 9.73
C GLN A 376 -14.20 -13.15 8.37
N LEU A 377 -15.17 -13.28 7.46
CA LEU A 377 -15.13 -12.66 6.13
C LEU A 377 -15.74 -11.24 6.12
N THR A 378 -16.64 -10.94 7.08
CA THR A 378 -17.32 -9.64 7.23
C THR A 378 -16.60 -8.68 8.19
N ALA A 379 -15.66 -9.18 9.00
CA ALA A 379 -14.81 -8.37 9.89
C ALA A 379 -13.54 -7.80 9.21
N LEU A 380 -13.47 -7.88 7.88
CA LEU A 380 -12.40 -7.26 7.10
C LEU A 380 -12.89 -5.88 6.63
N PRO A 381 -12.44 -4.76 7.23
CA PRO A 381 -12.73 -3.44 6.70
C PRO A 381 -12.26 -3.31 5.24
#